data_AF-A0A1V4Q1L2-F1
#
_entry.id   AF-A0A1V4Q1L2-F1
#
_cell.length_a   1.000
_cell.length_b   1.000
_cell.length_c   1.000
_cell.angle_alpha   90.00
_cell.angle_beta   90.00
_cell.angle_gamma   90.00
#
_symmetry.space_group_name_H-M   'P 1'
#
loop_
_entity.id
_entity.type
_entity.pdbx_description
1 polymer ?
#
loop_
_entity_poly.entity_id
_entity_poly.type
_entity_poly.pdbx_seq_one_letter_code
_entity_poly.pdbx_strand_id
1 'polypeptide(L)'
;MASPSTPGSSTRASSPQRRTPATEVRANLIRAGRRILETDGVNGLTVRAVAKAAGVAPMGVYNHFDGKEGLLDALVSDAFVELGRVVATTEADATERLTHSGRAYRQFALDYPMLYALMFSADCDPATEAAGSAFDALADVIRYGQVAGVIRAGDPLGLAMEVWSCVHGAVSLELAEAGPPFIDPAQNYAAVIALIARGLRP
;
A
#
# COMPACT_ATOMS: atom_id res chain seq x y z
N MET A 1 -50.75 0.79 -61.12
CA MET A 1 -50.32 1.59 -59.95
C MET A 1 -49.98 0.63 -58.82
N ALA A 2 -48.95 0.99 -58.03
CA ALA A 2 -48.37 0.31 -56.87
C ALA A 2 -47.40 -0.87 -57.13
N SER A 3 -46.10 -0.53 -57.14
CA SER A 3 -44.96 -1.43 -56.89
C SER A 3 -44.72 -1.59 -55.39
N PRO A 4 -44.13 -2.70 -54.91
CA PRO A 4 -43.83 -2.91 -53.50
C PRO A 4 -42.49 -2.25 -53.12
N SER A 5 -42.47 -1.56 -51.99
CA SER A 5 -41.26 -0.95 -51.41
C SER A 5 -40.59 -1.90 -50.41
N THR A 6 -39.31 -2.19 -50.64
CA THR A 6 -38.41 -2.91 -49.73
C THR A 6 -38.02 -2.03 -48.53
N PRO A 7 -37.95 -2.54 -47.29
CA PRO A 7 -37.35 -1.77 -46.20
C PRO A 7 -35.82 -1.86 -46.28
N GLY A 8 -35.16 -0.70 -46.32
CA GLY A 8 -33.71 -0.58 -46.24
C GLY A 8 -33.17 -1.03 -44.89
N SER A 9 -32.10 -1.82 -44.94
CA SER A 9 -31.26 -2.20 -43.81
C SER A 9 -30.60 -0.96 -43.19
N SER A 10 -31.01 -0.60 -41.98
CA SER A 10 -30.34 0.43 -41.17
C SER A 10 -29.06 -0.15 -40.55
N THR A 11 -27.90 0.12 -41.17
CA THR A 11 -26.58 -0.07 -40.57
C THR A 11 -26.44 0.84 -39.35
N ARG A 12 -26.52 0.26 -38.15
CA ARG A 12 -26.29 0.98 -36.89
C ARG A 12 -24.79 1.29 -36.80
N ALA A 13 -24.41 2.54 -37.05
CA ALA A 13 -23.05 3.01 -36.86
C ALA A 13 -22.64 2.79 -35.39
N SER A 14 -21.55 2.03 -35.17
CA SER A 14 -20.96 1.84 -33.86
C SER A 14 -20.37 3.17 -33.39
N SER A 15 -20.91 3.68 -32.29
CA SER A 15 -20.37 4.84 -31.58
C SER A 15 -18.90 4.57 -31.21
N PRO A 16 -17.97 5.53 -31.45
CA PRO A 16 -16.55 5.29 -31.21
C PRO A 16 -16.31 5.08 -29.72
N GLN A 17 -15.90 3.85 -29.37
CA GLN A 17 -15.50 3.48 -28.01
C GLN A 17 -14.39 4.44 -27.58
N ARG A 18 -14.69 5.33 -26.63
CA ARG A 18 -13.72 6.27 -26.06
C ARG A 18 -12.56 5.44 -25.50
N ARG A 19 -11.39 5.51 -26.13
CA ARG A 19 -10.19 4.77 -25.69
C ARG A 19 -9.89 5.20 -24.25
N THR A 20 -9.94 4.26 -23.31
CA THR A 20 -9.54 4.50 -21.92
C THR A 20 -8.09 5.00 -21.90
N PRO A 21 -7.79 6.14 -21.25
CA PRO A 21 -6.44 6.65 -21.11
C PRO A 21 -5.50 5.61 -20.49
N ALA A 22 -4.24 5.56 -20.95
CA ALA A 22 -3.26 4.58 -20.46
C ALA A 22 -3.00 4.66 -18.94
N THR A 23 -3.13 5.84 -18.34
CA THR A 23 -3.02 6.06 -16.88
C THR A 23 -4.17 5.41 -16.11
N GLU A 24 -5.39 5.47 -16.64
CA GLU A 24 -6.56 4.81 -16.05
C GLU A 24 -6.46 3.29 -16.17
N VAL A 25 -5.85 2.79 -17.26
CA VAL A 25 -5.54 1.36 -17.42
C VAL A 25 -4.53 0.87 -16.37
N ARG A 26 -3.41 1.59 -16.17
CA ARG A 26 -2.42 1.24 -15.12
C ARG A 26 -3.08 1.19 -13.74
N ALA A 27 -3.86 2.21 -13.38
CA ALA A 27 -4.55 2.26 -12.08
C ALA A 27 -5.56 1.11 -11.90
N ASN A 28 -6.31 0.75 -12.95
CA ASN A 28 -7.24 -0.38 -12.90
C ASN A 28 -6.52 -1.72 -12.75
N LEU A 29 -5.36 -1.89 -13.41
CA LEU A 29 -4.52 -3.08 -13.27
C LEU A 29 -3.96 -3.22 -11.85
N ILE A 30 -3.46 -2.13 -11.25
CA ILE A 30 -3.02 -2.12 -9.85
C ILE A 30 -4.15 -2.49 -8.90
N ARG A 31 -5.33 -1.87 -9.07
CA ARG A 31 -6.50 -2.16 -8.22
C ARG A 31 -6.96 -3.62 -8.34
N ALA A 32 -6.94 -4.17 -9.56
CA ALA A 32 -7.23 -5.57 -9.79
C ALA A 32 -6.17 -6.49 -9.16
N GLY A 33 -4.90 -6.15 -9.32
CA GLY A 33 -3.78 -6.88 -8.73
C GLY A 33 -3.84 -6.94 -7.21
N ARG A 34 -4.06 -5.81 -6.53
CA ARG A 34 -4.25 -5.77 -5.07
C ARG A 34 -5.39 -6.66 -4.61
N ARG A 35 -6.54 -6.61 -5.29
CA ARG A 35 -7.69 -7.44 -4.94
C ARG A 35 -7.36 -8.93 -5.04
N ILE A 36 -6.74 -9.34 -6.16
CA ILE A 36 -6.35 -10.74 -6.37
C ILE A 36 -5.29 -11.17 -5.35
N LEU A 37 -4.33 -10.29 -5.03
CA LEU A 37 -3.29 -10.58 -4.04
C LEU A 37 -3.91 -10.87 -2.67
N GLU A 38 -4.88 -10.08 -2.22
CA GLU A 38 -5.53 -10.29 -0.93
C GLU A 38 -6.49 -11.50 -0.91
N THR A 39 -7.14 -11.84 -2.03
CA THR A 39 -8.09 -12.97 -2.06
C THR A 39 -7.44 -14.31 -2.38
N ASP A 40 -6.47 -14.31 -3.30
CA ASP A 40 -5.93 -15.51 -3.93
C ASP A 40 -4.41 -15.67 -3.71
N GLY A 41 -3.78 -14.71 -3.01
CA GLY A 41 -2.35 -14.69 -2.73
C GLY A 41 -1.47 -14.46 -3.97
N VAL A 42 -0.16 -14.49 -3.75
CA VAL A 42 0.87 -14.28 -4.80
C VAL A 42 0.76 -15.31 -5.95
N ASN A 43 0.28 -16.52 -5.65
CA ASN A 43 0.07 -17.57 -6.65
C ASN A 43 -1.12 -17.27 -7.57
N GLY A 44 -2.20 -16.67 -7.04
CA GLY A 44 -3.34 -16.23 -7.84
C GLY A 44 -3.04 -15.01 -8.72
N LEU A 45 -2.05 -14.20 -8.34
CA LEU A 45 -1.62 -13.03 -9.09
C LEU A 45 -0.89 -13.41 -10.39
N THR A 46 -1.66 -13.64 -11.44
CA THR A 46 -1.16 -13.92 -12.80
C THR A 46 -1.54 -12.81 -13.78
N VAL A 47 -0.72 -12.60 -14.82
CA VAL A 47 -1.00 -11.63 -15.90
C VAL A 47 -2.42 -11.82 -16.46
N ARG A 48 -2.83 -13.07 -16.69
CA ARG A 48 -4.17 -13.37 -17.21
C ARG A 48 -5.29 -13.04 -16.22
N ALA A 49 -5.12 -13.38 -14.94
CA ALA A 49 -6.12 -13.09 -13.92
C ALA A 49 -6.31 -11.57 -13.74
N VAL A 50 -5.20 -10.83 -13.67
CA VAL A 50 -5.21 -9.37 -13.50
C VAL A 50 -5.80 -8.68 -14.72
N ALA A 51 -5.39 -9.06 -15.93
CA ALA A 51 -5.97 -8.51 -17.16
C ALA A 51 -7.48 -8.73 -17.24
N LYS A 52 -7.94 -9.95 -16.92
CA LYS A 52 -9.36 -10.30 -16.87
C LYS A 52 -10.11 -9.44 -15.85
N ALA A 53 -9.59 -9.32 -14.63
CA ALA A 53 -10.21 -8.55 -13.56
C ALA A 53 -10.24 -7.03 -13.84
N ALA A 54 -9.26 -6.52 -14.59
CA ALA A 54 -9.20 -5.12 -15.04
C ALA A 54 -9.97 -4.85 -16.34
N GLY A 55 -10.54 -5.87 -17.00
CA GLY A 55 -11.28 -5.72 -18.25
C GLY A 55 -10.41 -5.37 -19.46
N VAL A 56 -9.14 -5.79 -19.46
CA VAL A 56 -8.18 -5.51 -20.54
C VAL A 56 -7.56 -6.79 -21.11
N ALA A 57 -6.94 -6.70 -22.29
CA ALA A 57 -6.20 -7.80 -22.86
C ALA A 57 -4.90 -8.09 -22.08
N PRO A 58 -4.40 -9.34 -22.01
CA PRO A 58 -3.15 -9.68 -21.33
C PRO A 58 -1.94 -8.84 -21.77
N MET A 59 -1.86 -8.47 -23.05
CA MET A 59 -0.83 -7.57 -23.57
C MET A 59 -0.81 -6.20 -22.87
N GLY A 60 -1.94 -5.74 -22.33
CA GLY A 60 -1.99 -4.52 -21.53
C GLY A 60 -1.13 -4.61 -20.26
N VAL A 61 -1.05 -5.78 -19.63
CA VAL A 61 -0.17 -5.99 -18.46
C VAL A 61 1.29 -5.91 -18.87
N TYR A 62 1.68 -6.62 -19.92
CA TYR A 62 3.05 -6.58 -20.45
C TYR A 62 3.47 -5.17 -20.85
N ASN A 63 2.60 -4.41 -21.52
CA ASN A 63 2.90 -3.05 -21.93
C ASN A 63 3.14 -2.08 -20.76
N HIS A 64 2.54 -2.34 -19.58
CA HIS A 64 2.64 -1.46 -18.42
C HIS A 64 3.67 -1.92 -17.38
N PHE A 65 3.92 -3.23 -17.28
CA PHE A 65 4.64 -3.83 -16.16
C PHE A 65 5.63 -4.91 -16.58
N ASP A 66 5.80 -5.16 -17.88
CA ASP A 66 6.70 -6.19 -18.42
C ASP A 66 6.46 -7.62 -17.86
N GLY A 67 5.22 -7.90 -17.46
CA GLY A 67 4.81 -9.22 -16.98
C GLY A 67 4.44 -9.25 -15.50
N LYS A 68 4.69 -10.39 -14.83
CA LYS A 68 4.29 -10.62 -13.43
C LYS A 68 5.22 -9.91 -12.44
N GLU A 69 6.52 -10.00 -12.66
CA GLU A 69 7.54 -9.43 -11.76
C GLU A 69 7.39 -7.90 -11.67
N GLY A 70 7.40 -7.19 -12.80
CA GLY A 70 7.18 -5.74 -12.76
C GLY A 70 5.78 -5.32 -12.32
N LEU A 71 4.79 -6.23 -12.33
CA LEU A 71 3.49 -5.97 -11.69
C LEU A 71 3.61 -6.06 -10.16
N LEU A 72 4.33 -7.04 -9.63
CA LEU A 72 4.62 -7.14 -8.19
C LEU A 72 5.38 -5.90 -7.72
N ASP A 73 6.43 -5.50 -8.43
CA ASP A 73 7.22 -4.30 -8.10
C ASP A 73 6.34 -3.05 -8.10
N ALA A 74 5.46 -2.90 -9.09
CA ALA A 74 4.54 -1.77 -9.15
C ALA A 74 3.50 -1.79 -8.02
N LEU A 75 3.01 -2.97 -7.61
CA LEU A 75 2.11 -3.11 -6.47
C LEU A 75 2.81 -2.70 -5.17
N VAL A 76 4.04 -3.16 -4.95
CA VAL A 76 4.87 -2.82 -3.79
C VAL A 76 5.23 -1.33 -3.76
N SER A 77 5.63 -0.76 -4.90
CA SER A 77 5.92 0.67 -5.04
C SER A 77 4.70 1.52 -4.69
N ASP A 78 3.54 1.23 -5.29
CA ASP A 78 2.29 1.94 -4.97
C ASP A 78 1.89 1.73 -3.49
N ALA A 79 2.27 0.60 -2.87
CA ALA A 79 1.99 0.30 -1.47
C ALA A 79 2.87 1.13 -0.51
N PHE A 80 4.16 1.29 -0.81
CA PHE A 80 5.02 2.19 -0.06
C PHE A 80 4.59 3.66 -0.17
N VAL A 81 4.15 4.10 -1.35
CA VAL A 81 3.58 5.45 -1.52
C VAL A 81 2.36 5.64 -0.61
N GLU A 82 1.45 4.66 -0.59
CA GLU A 82 0.28 4.70 0.28
C GLU A 82 0.66 4.66 1.77
N LEU A 83 1.59 3.80 2.16
CA LEU A 83 2.10 3.68 3.52
C LEU A 83 2.71 5.01 4.00
N GLY A 84 3.59 5.62 3.20
CA GLY A 84 4.17 6.93 3.50
C GLY A 84 3.11 8.00 3.69
N ARG A 85 2.06 8.01 2.86
CA ARG A 85 0.93 8.95 2.99
C ARG A 85 0.12 8.76 4.28
N VAL A 86 -0.12 7.52 4.71
CA VAL A 86 -0.90 7.28 5.95
C VAL A 86 -0.07 7.44 7.22
N VAL A 87 1.24 7.20 7.15
CA VAL A 87 2.18 7.47 8.24
C VAL A 87 2.39 8.97 8.39
N ALA A 88 2.48 9.71 7.28
CA ALA A 88 2.48 11.15 7.30
C ALA A 88 1.16 11.67 7.87
N THR A 89 1.23 12.48 8.92
CA THR A 89 0.04 13.11 9.52
C THR A 89 0.29 14.57 9.82
N THR A 90 -0.81 15.32 9.87
CA THR A 90 -0.81 16.78 10.08
C THR A 90 -1.19 17.17 11.50
N GLU A 91 -1.33 16.21 12.42
CA GLU A 91 -1.63 16.45 13.83
C GLU A 91 -0.68 17.49 14.43
N ALA A 92 -1.22 18.52 15.06
CA ALA A 92 -0.41 19.62 15.61
C ALA A 92 0.31 19.23 16.90
N ASP A 93 -0.28 18.34 17.71
CA ASP A 93 0.41 17.80 18.87
C ASP A 93 1.43 16.75 18.44
N ALA A 94 2.69 16.94 18.82
CA ALA A 94 3.78 16.07 18.40
C ALA A 94 3.71 14.65 19.00
N THR A 95 3.13 14.49 20.19
CA THR A 95 2.94 13.16 20.80
C THR A 95 1.82 12.42 20.07
N GLU A 96 0.72 13.11 19.77
CA GLU A 96 -0.39 12.56 19.02
C GLU A 96 0.03 12.23 17.58
N ARG A 97 0.88 13.06 16.96
CA ARG A 97 1.47 12.78 15.65
C ARG A 97 2.19 11.44 15.62
N LEU A 98 3.11 11.19 16.56
CA LEU A 98 3.80 9.90 16.68
C LEU A 98 2.83 8.73 16.89
N THR A 99 1.86 8.91 17.79
CA THR A 99 0.89 7.87 18.14
C THR A 99 -0.03 7.55 16.96
N HIS A 100 -0.48 8.57 16.22
CA HIS A 100 -1.25 8.43 15.00
C HIS A 100 -0.47 7.67 13.93
N SER A 101 0.77 8.07 13.65
CA SER A 101 1.62 7.40 12.65
C SER A 101 1.81 5.92 12.97
N GLY A 102 2.03 5.57 14.24
CA GLY A 102 2.08 4.17 14.68
C GLY A 102 0.77 3.41 14.43
N ARG A 103 -0.37 3.98 14.82
CA ARG A 103 -1.69 3.34 14.56
C ARG A 103 -1.96 3.18 13.07
N ALA A 104 -1.65 4.17 12.24
CA ALA A 104 -1.82 4.11 10.80
C ALA A 104 -0.95 3.01 10.16
N TYR A 105 0.29 2.85 10.63
CA TYR A 105 1.18 1.77 10.19
C TYR A 105 0.56 0.38 10.45
N ARG A 106 0.07 0.13 11.67
CA ARG A 106 -0.63 -1.14 11.99
C ARG A 106 -1.90 -1.33 11.17
N GLN A 107 -2.72 -0.29 11.07
CA GLN A 107 -3.98 -0.39 10.33
C GLN A 107 -3.74 -0.78 8.87
N PHE A 108 -2.75 -0.15 8.21
CA PHE A 108 -2.36 -0.50 6.85
C PHE A 108 -1.98 -1.99 6.71
N ALA A 109 -1.20 -2.52 7.66
CA ALA A 109 -0.78 -3.91 7.63
C ALA A 109 -1.94 -4.90 7.84
N LEU A 110 -2.91 -4.54 8.69
CA LEU A 110 -4.10 -5.36 8.95
C LEU A 110 -5.13 -5.30 7.82
N ASP A 111 -5.26 -4.16 7.15
CA ASP A 111 -6.16 -4.00 6.01
C ASP A 111 -5.66 -4.72 4.75
N TYR A 112 -4.33 -4.85 4.61
CA TYR A 112 -3.68 -5.44 3.44
C TYR A 112 -2.57 -6.44 3.83
N PRO A 113 -2.89 -7.55 4.52
CA PRO A 113 -1.88 -8.46 5.07
C PRO A 113 -1.02 -9.15 4.00
N MET A 114 -1.59 -9.50 2.84
CA MET A 114 -0.83 -10.16 1.78
C MET A 114 0.10 -9.16 1.07
N LEU A 115 -0.37 -7.94 0.82
CA LEU A 115 0.45 -6.87 0.28
C LEU A 115 1.56 -6.46 1.25
N TYR A 116 1.25 -6.33 2.54
CA TYR A 116 2.23 -6.02 3.57
C TYR A 116 3.33 -7.09 3.65
N ALA A 117 2.96 -8.38 3.63
CA ALA A 117 3.92 -9.47 3.58
C ALA A 117 4.82 -9.39 2.32
N LEU A 118 4.25 -9.07 1.16
CA LEU A 118 4.99 -8.92 -0.08
C LEU A 118 6.01 -7.77 -0.01
N MET A 119 5.62 -6.61 0.53
CA MET A 119 6.49 -5.42 0.64
C MET A 119 7.80 -5.67 1.39
N PHE A 120 7.80 -6.61 2.33
CA PHE A 120 8.96 -6.94 3.17
C PHE A 120 9.48 -8.37 2.92
N SER A 121 9.07 -8.99 1.82
CA SER A 121 9.57 -10.30 1.40
C SER A 121 10.93 -10.19 0.69
N ALA A 122 11.65 -11.31 0.59
CA ALA A 122 12.88 -11.39 -0.20
C ALA A 122 12.62 -11.37 -1.72
N ASP A 123 11.37 -11.51 -2.14
CA ASP A 123 10.97 -11.60 -3.55
C ASP A 123 10.81 -10.23 -4.22
N CYS A 124 10.84 -9.14 -3.43
CA CYS A 124 10.79 -7.77 -3.93
C CYS A 124 11.99 -6.98 -3.41
N ASP A 125 12.50 -6.07 -4.23
CA ASP A 125 13.57 -5.17 -3.80
C ASP A 125 12.99 -4.07 -2.89
N PRO A 126 13.35 -4.02 -1.59
CA PRO A 126 12.89 -2.96 -0.70
C PRO A 126 13.57 -1.61 -0.98
N ALA A 127 14.64 -1.55 -1.79
CA ALA A 127 15.40 -0.33 -2.08
C ALA A 127 14.75 0.56 -3.16
N THR A 128 13.42 0.66 -3.15
CA THR A 128 12.71 1.59 -4.04
C THR A 128 12.72 3.01 -3.48
N GLU A 129 12.68 4.00 -4.36
CA GLU A 129 12.50 5.42 -3.98
C GLU A 129 11.23 5.63 -3.13
N ALA A 130 10.18 4.85 -3.40
CA ALA A 130 8.93 4.88 -2.65
C ALA A 130 9.12 4.39 -1.19
N ALA A 131 9.89 3.32 -0.98
CA ALA A 131 10.20 2.82 0.37
C ALA A 131 11.03 3.83 1.17
N GLY A 132 12.04 4.44 0.54
CA GLY A 132 12.81 5.52 1.13
C GLY A 132 11.92 6.71 1.54
N SER A 133 11.02 7.13 0.64
CA SER A 133 10.07 8.22 0.92
C SER A 133 9.11 7.89 2.07
N ALA A 134 8.65 6.64 2.18
CA ALA A 134 7.81 6.19 3.29
C ALA A 134 8.57 6.21 4.62
N PHE A 135 9.84 5.83 4.62
CA PHE A 135 10.70 5.94 5.80
C PHE A 135 10.98 7.40 6.18
N ASP A 136 11.21 8.27 5.20
CA ASP A 136 11.39 9.70 5.43
C ASP A 136 10.16 10.35 6.07
N ALA A 137 8.94 9.91 5.74
CA ALA A 137 7.73 10.37 6.41
C ALA A 137 7.74 10.08 7.93
N LEU A 138 8.26 8.92 8.35
CA LEU A 138 8.46 8.63 9.77
C LEU A 138 9.58 9.48 10.38
N ALA A 139 10.69 9.67 9.66
CA ALA A 139 11.77 10.54 10.10
C ALA A 139 11.30 11.99 10.31
N ASP A 140 10.38 12.49 9.49
CA ASP A 140 9.78 13.81 9.65
C ASP A 140 8.91 13.92 10.91
N VAL A 141 8.21 12.85 11.29
CA VAL A 141 7.48 12.78 12.57
C VAL A 141 8.45 12.91 13.76
N ILE A 142 9.61 12.26 13.68
CA ILE A 142 10.67 12.37 14.68
C ILE A 142 11.23 13.80 14.73
N ARG A 143 11.60 14.37 13.59
CA ARG A 143 12.12 15.75 13.49
C ARG A 143 11.14 16.75 14.09
N TYR A 144 9.85 16.59 13.79
CA TYR A 144 8.79 17.43 14.34
C TYR A 144 8.74 17.35 15.86
N GLY A 145 8.78 16.14 16.43
CA GLY A 145 8.79 15.97 17.88
C GLY A 145 10.05 16.52 18.56
N GLN A 146 11.20 16.46 17.90
CA GLN A 146 12.44 17.08 18.39
C GLN A 146 12.34 18.61 18.41
N VAL A 147 11.81 19.23 17.35
CA VAL A 147 11.58 20.68 17.29
C VAL A 147 10.56 21.12 18.35
N ALA A 148 9.53 20.31 18.60
CA ALA A 148 8.53 20.57 19.64
C ALA A 148 9.03 20.30 21.07
N GLY A 149 10.25 19.76 21.24
CA GLY A 149 10.82 19.44 22.55
C GLY A 149 10.17 18.24 23.26
N VAL A 150 9.42 17.40 22.54
CA VAL A 150 8.78 16.20 23.09
C VAL A 150 9.55 14.90 22.81
N ILE A 151 10.48 14.93 21.84
CA ILE A 151 11.41 13.84 21.52
C ILE A 151 12.84 14.29 21.81
N ARG A 152 13.64 13.40 22.41
CA ARG A 152 15.06 13.58 22.73
C ARG A 152 15.90 13.94 21.51
N ALA A 153 16.97 14.68 21.75
CA ALA A 153 17.98 14.96 20.73
C ALA A 153 18.66 13.66 20.24
N GLY A 154 19.08 13.66 18.98
CA GLY A 154 19.71 12.52 18.32
C GLY A 154 19.53 12.58 16.81
N ASP A 155 20.16 11.65 16.09
CA ASP A 155 19.93 11.49 14.65
C ASP A 155 18.48 11.05 14.39
N PRO A 156 17.67 11.85 13.65
CA PRO A 156 16.29 11.51 13.38
C PRO A 156 16.12 10.20 12.60
N LEU A 157 17.07 9.85 11.72
CA LEU A 157 17.00 8.62 10.94
C LEU A 157 17.25 7.39 11.83
N GLY A 158 18.25 7.44 12.71
CA GLY A 158 18.49 6.41 13.71
C GLY A 158 17.27 6.20 14.63
N LEU A 159 16.68 7.29 15.15
CA LEU A 159 15.48 7.20 15.98
C LEU A 159 14.27 6.65 15.20
N ALA A 160 14.08 7.05 13.94
CA ALA A 160 13.03 6.49 13.09
C ALA A 160 13.22 4.98 12.88
N MET A 161 14.46 4.51 12.72
CA MET A 161 14.77 3.09 12.62
C MET A 161 14.47 2.33 13.92
N GLU A 162 14.79 2.90 15.09
CA GLU A 162 14.43 2.34 16.40
C GLU A 162 12.90 2.17 16.52
N VAL A 163 12.15 3.24 16.22
CA VAL A 163 10.68 3.24 16.26
C VAL A 163 10.11 2.22 15.29
N TRP A 164 10.57 2.25 14.03
CA TRP A 164 10.09 1.36 13.00
C TRP A 164 10.33 -0.10 13.35
N SER A 165 11.51 -0.43 13.87
CA SER A 165 11.85 -1.79 14.32
C SER A 165 10.85 -2.31 15.36
N CYS A 166 10.47 -1.48 16.34
CA CYS A 166 9.50 -1.86 17.36
C CYS A 166 8.10 -2.08 16.78
N VAL A 167 7.59 -1.13 15.98
CA VAL A 167 6.22 -1.24 15.44
C VAL A 167 6.10 -2.31 14.36
N HIS A 168 7.11 -2.46 13.51
CA HIS A 168 7.19 -3.52 12.50
C HIS A 168 7.22 -4.88 13.18
N GLY A 169 8.07 -5.08 14.18
CA GLY A 169 8.13 -6.35 14.92
C GLY A 169 6.80 -6.71 15.60
N ALA A 170 6.13 -5.73 16.22
CA ALA A 170 4.84 -5.96 16.86
C ALA A 170 3.74 -6.35 15.86
N VAL A 171 3.66 -5.67 14.70
CA VAL A 171 2.71 -5.99 13.62
C VAL A 171 3.03 -7.36 13.01
N SER A 172 4.30 -7.66 12.75
CA SER A 172 4.70 -8.93 12.14
C SER A 172 4.38 -10.12 13.05
N LEU A 173 4.52 -9.97 14.38
CA LEU A 173 4.08 -10.99 15.34
C LEU A 173 2.55 -11.16 15.38
N GLU A 174 1.80 -10.06 15.26
CA GLU A 174 0.34 -10.08 15.21
C GLU A 174 -0.16 -10.78 13.95
N LEU A 175 0.35 -10.42 12.77
CA LEU A 175 -0.01 -11.04 11.50
C LEU A 175 0.39 -12.51 11.42
N ALA A 176 1.46 -12.91 12.10
CA ALA A 176 1.89 -14.30 12.19
C ALA A 176 1.10 -15.11 13.24
N GLU A 177 0.18 -14.49 13.98
CA GLU A 177 -0.53 -15.09 15.12
C GLU A 177 0.44 -15.76 16.13
N ALA A 178 1.65 -15.20 16.27
CA ALA A 178 2.74 -15.80 17.04
C ALA A 178 2.69 -15.45 18.55
N GLY A 179 1.73 -14.61 18.96
CA GLY A 179 1.54 -14.22 20.35
C GLY A 179 0.90 -15.32 21.20
N PRO A 180 1.14 -15.34 22.53
CA PRO A 180 0.40 -16.21 23.43
C PRO A 180 -1.11 -15.91 23.37
N PRO A 181 -1.99 -16.92 23.53
CA PRO A 181 -3.44 -16.77 23.30
C PRO A 181 -4.16 -15.85 24.31
N PHE A 182 -3.50 -15.47 25.40
CA PHE A 182 -4.02 -14.57 26.43
C PHE A 182 -3.55 -13.12 26.26
N ILE A 183 -2.75 -12.82 25.24
CA ILE A 183 -2.34 -11.47 24.90
C ILE A 183 -3.25 -10.95 23.79
N ASP A 184 -3.99 -9.88 24.08
CA ASP A 184 -4.75 -9.17 23.06
C ASP A 184 -3.79 -8.36 22.16
N PRO A 185 -3.75 -8.61 20.84
CA PRO A 185 -2.80 -7.95 19.95
C PRO A 185 -2.97 -6.43 19.89
N ALA A 186 -4.21 -5.94 19.94
CA ALA A 186 -4.50 -4.50 19.86
C ALA A 186 -4.02 -3.77 21.13
N GLN A 187 -4.27 -4.34 22.31
CA GLN A 187 -3.79 -3.82 23.58
C GLN A 187 -2.28 -3.86 23.67
N ASN A 188 -1.67 -4.97 23.22
CA ASN A 188 -0.21 -5.09 23.16
C ASN A 188 0.39 -4.00 22.25
N TYR A 189 -0.17 -3.80 21.06
CA TYR A 189 0.33 -2.78 20.13
C TYR A 189 0.22 -1.35 20.70
N ALA A 190 -0.90 -1.03 21.36
CA ALA A 190 -1.06 0.25 22.07
C ALA A 190 0.00 0.42 23.18
N ALA A 191 0.30 -0.65 23.92
CA ALA A 191 1.34 -0.63 24.94
C ALA A 191 2.75 -0.45 24.35
N VAL A 192 3.03 -1.03 23.18
CA VAL A 192 4.28 -0.81 22.42
C VAL A 192 4.42 0.66 22.01
N ILE A 193 3.39 1.28 21.44
CA ILE A 193 3.43 2.72 21.12
C ILE A 193 3.69 3.55 22.38
N ALA A 194 3.00 3.26 23.48
CA ALA A 194 3.21 3.97 24.74
C ALA A 194 4.64 3.78 25.30
N LEU A 195 5.23 2.60 25.12
CA LEU A 195 6.62 2.31 25.49
C LEU A 195 7.59 3.14 24.65
N ILE A 196 7.41 3.15 23.33
CA ILE A 196 8.20 3.97 22.40
C ILE A 196 8.11 5.45 22.79
N ALA A 197 6.90 5.98 22.96
CA ALA A 197 6.69 7.38 23.31
C ALA A 197 7.36 7.78 24.63
N ARG A 198 7.43 6.88 25.63
CA ARG A 198 8.20 7.12 26.86
C ARG A 198 9.71 7.08 26.63
N GLY A 199 10.20 6.11 25.85
CA GLY A 199 11.63 5.96 25.56
C GLY A 199 12.21 7.08 24.67
N LEU A 200 11.35 7.79 23.96
CA LEU A 200 11.73 8.93 23.14
C LEU A 200 11.73 10.27 23.87
N ARG A 201 11.24 10.38 25.12
CA ARG A 201 11.20 11.67 25.84
C ARG A 201 12.61 12.24 26.07
N PRO A 202 12.77 13.59 26.13
CA PRO A 202 14.05 14.25 26.39
C PRO A 202 14.72 13.84 27.70
#